data_AF-A0A3D0D2K1-F1
#
_entry.id   AF-A0A3D0D2K1-F1
#
_cell.length_a   1.000
_cell.length_b   1.000
_cell.length_c   1.000
_cell.angle_alpha   90.00
_cell.angle_beta   90.00
_cell.angle_gamma   90.00
#
_symmetry.space_group_name_H-M   'P 1'
#
loop_
_entity.id
_entity.type
_entity.pdbx_description
1 polymer ?
#
loop_
_entity_poly.entity_id
_entity_poly.type
_entity_poly.pdbx_seq_one_letter_code
_entity_poly.pdbx_strand_id
1 'polypeptide(L)'
;MSRDASSLTTEHSSPTQHAMLVAWGHFARTLEFTQRLAGMPIDQKAVIRAPHDKLAEFAIGLLSGIEYLSDLSAGAAPLAREDEVARAWQLQPMADASGVTPNSAWHGSIR
;
A
#
# COMPACT_ATOMS: atom_id res chain seq x y z
N MET A 1 13.26 -32.48 -25.79
CA MET A 1 12.71 -32.07 -24.49
C MET A 1 13.64 -31.01 -23.89
N SER A 2 13.50 -29.76 -24.33
CA SER A 2 14.23 -28.62 -23.79
C SER A 2 13.28 -27.86 -22.87
N ARG A 3 13.67 -27.62 -21.63
CA ARG A 3 12.85 -26.86 -20.66
C ARG A 3 12.94 -25.39 -21.00
N ASP A 4 11.83 -24.79 -21.45
CA ASP A 4 11.64 -23.35 -21.48
C ASP A 4 11.46 -22.83 -20.04
N ALA A 5 12.57 -22.72 -19.31
CA ALA A 5 12.62 -22.11 -17.98
C ALA A 5 12.83 -20.59 -18.04
N SER A 6 12.89 -20.01 -19.24
CA SER A 6 13.18 -18.58 -19.44
C SER A 6 11.95 -17.67 -19.42
N SER A 7 10.74 -18.22 -19.22
CA SER A 7 9.49 -17.45 -19.20
C SER A 7 9.01 -17.09 -17.79
N LEU A 8 9.89 -17.07 -16.80
CA LEU A 8 9.61 -16.34 -15.55
C LEU A 8 9.90 -14.88 -15.84
N THR A 9 8.92 -14.18 -16.41
CA THR A 9 8.89 -12.72 -16.50
C THR A 9 9.24 -12.18 -15.13
N THR A 10 10.49 -11.72 -14.99
CA THR A 10 10.89 -10.91 -13.85
C THR A 10 10.21 -9.58 -14.10
N GLU A 11 8.96 -9.47 -13.66
CA GLU A 11 8.30 -8.18 -13.45
C GLU A 11 9.34 -7.30 -12.74
N HIS A 12 9.71 -6.18 -13.33
CA HIS A 12 10.73 -5.29 -12.78
C HIS A 12 10.18 -4.65 -11.50
N SER A 13 10.26 -5.37 -10.38
CA SER A 13 9.92 -4.84 -9.06
C SER A 13 10.98 -3.83 -8.66
N SER A 14 10.56 -2.61 -8.33
CA SER A 14 11.46 -1.64 -7.72
C SER A 14 11.91 -2.17 -6.34
N PRO A 15 13.20 -2.07 -5.99
CA PRO A 15 13.65 -2.47 -4.66
C PRO A 15 12.92 -1.64 -3.59
N THR A 16 12.40 -2.32 -2.58
CA THR A 16 11.65 -1.73 -1.47
C THR A 16 12.33 -2.04 -0.14
N GLN A 17 12.25 -1.12 0.82
CA GLN A 17 12.70 -1.35 2.20
C GLN A 17 11.74 -2.30 2.96
N HIS A 18 10.57 -2.61 2.37
CA HIS A 18 9.47 -3.33 3.00
C HIS A 18 9.16 -4.66 2.31
N ALA A 19 10.19 -5.40 1.87
CA ALA A 19 10.03 -6.63 1.09
C ALA A 19 9.10 -7.69 1.73
N MET A 20 9.10 -7.81 3.06
CA MET A 20 8.20 -8.72 3.76
C MET A 20 6.72 -8.33 3.60
N LEU A 21 6.41 -7.02 3.58
CA LEU A 21 5.05 -6.55 3.36
C LEU A 21 4.56 -6.87 1.95
N VAL A 22 5.45 -6.93 0.96
CA VAL A 22 5.09 -7.38 -0.39
C VAL A 22 4.70 -8.86 -0.37
N ALA A 23 5.51 -9.71 0.28
CA ALA A 23 5.20 -11.13 0.43
C ALA A 23 3.87 -11.36 1.18
N TRP A 24 3.65 -10.65 2.28
CA TRP A 24 2.39 -10.69 3.02
C TRP A 24 1.21 -10.14 2.22
N GLY A 25 1.41 -9.13 1.38
CA GLY A 25 0.36 -8.61 0.50
C GLY A 25 -0.12 -9.68 -0.48
N HIS A 26 0.80 -10.39 -1.13
CA HIS A 26 0.45 -11.52 -2.00
C HIS A 26 -0.28 -12.63 -1.24
N PHE A 27 0.13 -12.93 -0.02
CA PHE A 27 -0.59 -13.89 0.83
C PHE A 27 -1.99 -13.38 1.23
N ALA A 28 -2.13 -12.11 1.59
CA ALA A 28 -3.40 -11.48 1.96
C ALA A 28 -4.43 -11.55 0.82
N ARG A 29 -3.99 -11.47 -0.44
CA ARG A 29 -4.87 -11.68 -1.60
C ARG A 29 -5.48 -13.08 -1.63
N THR A 30 -4.73 -14.10 -1.23
CA THR A 30 -5.27 -15.48 -1.17
C THR A 30 -6.33 -15.65 -0.08
N LEU A 31 -6.36 -14.74 0.89
CA LEU A 31 -7.37 -14.69 1.94
C LEU A 31 -8.54 -13.76 1.61
N GLU A 32 -8.51 -13.13 0.42
CA GLU A 32 -9.44 -12.07 0.01
C GLU A 32 -9.53 -10.95 1.05
N PHE A 33 -8.42 -10.61 1.69
CA PHE A 33 -8.40 -9.73 2.85
C PHE A 33 -9.07 -8.38 2.57
N THR A 34 -8.67 -7.70 1.50
CA THR A 34 -9.19 -6.38 1.14
C THR A 34 -10.67 -6.44 0.77
N GLN A 35 -11.11 -7.49 0.06
CA GLN A 35 -12.52 -7.68 -0.30
C GLN A 35 -13.39 -7.92 0.93
N ARG A 36 -12.92 -8.75 1.87
CA ARG A 36 -13.62 -9.06 3.12
C ARG A 36 -13.70 -7.83 4.03
N LEU A 37 -12.65 -7.00 4.05
CA LEU A 37 -12.65 -5.75 4.79
C LEU A 37 -13.62 -4.73 4.18
N ALA A 38 -13.69 -4.66 2.84
CA ALA A 38 -14.65 -3.81 2.14
C ALA A 38 -16.11 -4.23 2.38
N GLY A 39 -16.36 -5.52 2.65
CA GLY A 39 -17.68 -6.03 3.01
C GLY A 39 -18.11 -5.75 4.45
N MET A 40 -17.23 -5.20 5.30
CA MET A 40 -17.56 -4.88 6.68
C MET A 40 -18.33 -3.54 6.77
N PRO A 41 -19.49 -3.49 7.43
CA PRO A 41 -20.19 -2.24 7.66
C PRO A 41 -19.39 -1.37 8.64
N ILE A 42 -18.82 -0.28 8.13
CA ILE A 42 -18.12 0.72 8.94
C ILE A 42 -18.89 2.03 8.80
N ASP A 43 -19.49 2.49 9.89
CA ASP A 43 -20.23 3.75 9.93
C ASP A 43 -19.26 4.94 9.98
N GLN A 44 -18.62 5.20 8.84
CA GLN A 44 -17.74 6.34 8.62
C GLN A 44 -17.97 6.92 7.23
N LYS A 45 -17.94 8.26 7.14
CA LYS A 45 -18.10 8.97 5.88
C LYS A 45 -16.90 8.72 4.96
N ALA A 46 -17.16 8.18 3.77
CA ALA A 46 -16.21 8.20 2.67
C ALA A 46 -16.17 9.61 2.05
N VAL A 47 -14.97 10.18 1.92
CA VAL A 47 -14.77 11.48 1.26
C VAL A 47 -13.81 11.32 0.09
N ILE A 48 -12.53 11.04 0.37
CA ILE A 48 -11.50 10.75 -0.64
C ILE A 48 -11.15 9.26 -0.69
N ARG A 49 -11.06 8.62 0.49
CA ARG A 49 -10.75 7.19 0.67
C ARG A 49 -11.88 6.50 1.41
N ALA A 50 -12.15 5.24 1.06
CA ALA A 50 -13.12 4.46 1.79
C ALA A 50 -12.59 4.08 3.18
N PRO A 51 -13.46 3.89 4.19
CA PRO A 51 -13.01 3.52 5.53
C PRO A 51 -12.18 2.22 5.57
N HIS A 52 -12.51 1.24 4.73
CA HIS A 52 -11.77 -0.02 4.65
C HIS A 52 -10.34 0.16 4.12
N ASP A 53 -10.12 1.07 3.17
CA ASP A 53 -8.77 1.37 2.67
C ASP A 53 -7.87 1.87 3.81
N LYS A 54 -8.42 2.76 4.66
CA LYS A 54 -7.69 3.30 5.82
C LYS A 54 -7.35 2.23 6.84
N LEU A 55 -8.26 1.27 7.07
CA LEU A 55 -8.00 0.15 7.96
C LEU A 55 -6.91 -0.78 7.41
N ALA A 56 -6.91 -1.02 6.09
CA ALA A 56 -5.85 -1.78 5.45
C ALA A 56 -4.49 -1.05 5.54
N GLU A 57 -4.45 0.25 5.24
CA GLU A 57 -3.25 1.09 5.39
C GLU A 57 -2.69 1.03 6.83
N PHE A 58 -3.57 1.14 7.84
CA PHE A 58 -3.16 1.04 9.24
C PHE A 58 -2.65 -0.36 9.62
N ALA A 59 -3.31 -1.42 9.16
CA ALA A 59 -2.85 -2.78 9.39
C ALA A 59 -1.46 -3.03 8.78
N ILE A 60 -1.20 -2.52 7.57
CA ILE A 60 0.11 -2.61 6.92
C ILE A 60 1.16 -1.82 7.71
N GLY A 61 0.81 -0.63 8.22
CA GLY A 61 1.69 0.15 9.10
C GLY A 61 2.05 -0.59 10.39
N LEU A 62 1.08 -1.25 11.04
CA LEU A 62 1.36 -2.10 12.21
C LEU A 62 2.30 -3.26 11.86
N LEU A 63 2.10 -3.89 10.70
CA LEU A 63 2.96 -4.97 10.22
C LEU A 63 4.37 -4.50 9.84
N SER A 64 4.52 -3.24 9.43
CA SER A 64 5.83 -2.64 9.16
C SER A 64 6.58 -2.25 10.44
N GLY A 65 5.92 -2.30 11.60
CA GLY A 65 6.52 -1.98 12.90
C GLY A 65 6.70 -0.49 13.16
N ILE A 66 5.90 0.39 12.51
CA ILE A 66 5.93 1.81 12.87
C ILE A 66 5.36 2.03 14.27
N GLU A 67 5.93 2.99 15.00
CA GLU A 67 5.47 3.36 16.34
C GLU A 67 4.34 4.38 16.28
N TYR A 68 4.45 5.36 15.37
CA TYR A 68 3.47 6.43 15.22
C TYR A 68 2.84 6.42 13.83
N LEU A 69 1.56 6.82 13.76
CA LEU A 69 0.87 6.96 12.47
C LEU A 69 1.58 7.94 11.53
N SER A 70 2.24 8.98 12.07
CA SER A 70 3.06 9.92 11.30
C SER A 70 4.20 9.25 10.53
N ASP A 71 4.71 8.12 11.02
CA ASP A 71 5.86 7.44 10.45
C ASP A 71 5.53 6.75 9.14
N LEU A 72 4.24 6.49 8.85
CA LEU A 72 3.79 6.07 7.53
C LEU A 72 4.29 7.01 6.44
N SER A 73 4.41 8.30 6.75
CA SER A 73 4.69 9.35 5.74
C SER A 73 6.00 10.09 5.97
N ALA A 74 6.41 10.20 7.23
CA ALA A 74 7.60 10.93 7.66
C ALA A 74 8.64 10.08 8.39
N GLY A 75 8.44 8.76 8.48
CA GLY A 75 9.38 7.84 9.12
C GLY A 75 10.68 7.67 8.34
N ALA A 76 11.63 6.91 8.90
CA ALA A 76 12.92 6.65 8.26
C ALA A 76 12.80 5.92 6.91
N ALA A 77 11.78 5.08 6.76
CA ALA A 77 11.38 4.45 5.50
C ALA A 77 9.86 4.65 5.31
N PRO A 78 9.42 5.78 4.69
CA PRO A 78 8.00 6.10 4.58
C PRO A 78 7.22 5.10 3.72
N LEU A 79 6.33 4.35 4.37
CA LEU A 79 5.47 3.38 3.72
C LEU A 79 4.50 4.01 2.71
N ALA A 80 4.12 5.28 2.89
CA ALA A 80 3.27 6.04 1.97
C ALA A 80 3.88 6.24 0.57
N ARG A 81 5.18 5.98 0.40
CA ARG A 81 5.91 6.11 -0.87
C ARG A 81 6.17 4.75 -1.55
N GLU A 82 5.65 3.66 -0.96
CA GLU A 82 5.97 2.29 -1.37
C GLU A 82 4.90 1.72 -2.31
N ASP A 83 5.03 2.03 -3.60
CA ASP A 83 4.09 1.59 -4.62
C ASP A 83 4.02 0.06 -4.77
N GLU A 84 5.13 -0.66 -4.54
CA GLU A 84 5.13 -2.12 -4.59
C GLU A 84 4.31 -2.73 -3.46
N VAL A 85 4.34 -2.13 -2.27
CA VAL A 85 3.51 -2.58 -1.15
C VAL A 85 2.05 -2.29 -1.45
N ALA A 86 1.70 -1.08 -1.90
CA ALA A 86 0.32 -0.77 -2.28
C ALA A 86 -0.22 -1.73 -3.35
N ARG A 87 0.59 -2.00 -4.40
CA ARG A 87 0.27 -2.99 -5.41
C ARG A 87 0.04 -4.36 -4.79
N ALA A 88 0.98 -4.87 -3.99
CA ALA A 88 0.89 -6.20 -3.36
C ALA A 88 -0.42 -6.39 -2.57
N TRP A 89 -0.93 -5.35 -1.92
CA TRP A 89 -2.16 -5.39 -1.12
C TRP A 89 -3.44 -5.03 -1.89
N GLN A 90 -3.35 -4.77 -3.20
CA GLN A 90 -4.47 -4.31 -4.05
C GLN A 90 -5.08 -2.98 -3.57
N LEU A 91 -4.24 -2.10 -3.03
CA LEU A 91 -4.63 -0.76 -2.58
C LEU A 91 -4.21 0.29 -3.61
N GLN A 92 -4.89 1.45 -3.58
CA GLN A 92 -4.34 2.67 -4.17
C GLN A 92 -3.04 3.06 -3.44
N PRO A 93 -2.16 3.90 -4.03
CA PRO A 93 -1.00 4.44 -3.32
C PRO A 93 -1.43 4.98 -1.96
N MET A 94 -0.73 4.61 -0.88
CA MET A 94 -1.21 4.90 0.47
C MET A 94 -1.26 6.41 0.73
N ALA A 95 -2.21 6.84 1.56
CA ALA A 95 -2.32 8.26 1.90
C ALA A 95 -1.19 8.72 2.83
N ASP A 96 -0.97 10.04 2.90
CA ASP A 96 -0.21 10.64 3.99
C ASP A 96 -0.91 10.33 5.33
N ALA A 97 -0.17 10.35 6.42
CA ALA A 97 -0.69 10.17 7.77
C ALA A 97 -1.76 11.22 8.14
N SER A 98 -1.77 12.37 7.45
CA SER A 98 -2.82 13.38 7.52
C SER A 98 -4.16 12.96 6.88
N GLY A 99 -4.19 11.83 6.16
CA GLY A 99 -5.33 11.34 5.39
C GLY A 99 -5.46 11.95 3.99
N VAL A 100 -4.46 12.72 3.54
CA VAL A 100 -4.41 13.36 2.21
C VAL A 100 -3.34 12.67 1.37
N THR A 101 -3.57 12.43 0.08
CA THR A 101 -2.47 11.98 -0.79
C THR A 101 -1.62 13.20 -1.17
N PRO A 102 -0.28 13.15 -1.11
CA PRO A 102 0.54 14.20 -1.70
C PRO A 102 0.21 14.25 -3.19
N ASN A 103 -0.48 15.31 -3.62
CA ASN A 103 -0.76 15.51 -5.03
C ASN A 103 0.58 15.86 -5.72
N SER A 104 1.19 14.90 -6.40
CA SER A 104 2.39 15.11 -7.22
C SER A 104 2.12 16.04 -8.42
N ALA A 105 0.86 16.42 -8.68
CA ALA A 105 0.48 17.36 -9.73
C ALA A 105 0.61 18.85 -9.36
N TRP A 106 1.21 19.22 -8.23
CA TRP A 106 1.47 20.64 -7.88
C TRP A 106 2.85 21.18 -8.31
N HIS A 107 3.59 20.48 -9.17
CA HIS A 107 4.75 21.07 -9.85
C HIS A 107 4.29 21.88 -11.06
N GLY A 108 3.88 23.12 -10.82
CA GLY A 108 3.79 24.13 -11.86
C GLY A 108 2.49 24.91 -11.87
N SER A 109 2.29 25.81 -10.90
CA SER A 109 1.64 27.10 -11.14
C SER A 109 1.65 27.96 -9.89
N ILE A 110 2.81 28.53 -9.53
CA ILE A 110 2.86 29.85 -8.89
C ILE A 110 4.10 30.55 -9.46
N ARG A 111 3.88 31.45 -10.44
CA ARG A 111 4.73 32.62 -10.66
C ARG A 111 3.97 33.82 -10.10
#